data_AF-A0A380MZM2-F1
#
_entry.id   AF-A0A380MZM2-F1
#
_cell.length_a   1.000
_cell.length_b   1.000
_cell.length_c   1.000
_cell.angle_alpha   90.00
_cell.angle_beta   90.00
_cell.angle_gamma   90.00
#
_symmetry.space_group_name_H-M   'P 1'
#
loop_
_entity.id
_entity.type
_entity.pdbx_description
1 polymer ?
#
loop_
_entity_poly.entity_id
_entity_poly.type
_entity_poly.pdbx_seq_one_letter_code
_entity_poly.pdbx_strand_id
1 'polypeptide(L)'
;MLSKISNLSILAEDEVNPKKVMELCQQAFIDVKFTNDALLVIEINKLHCILEVDENRKFIKLAALFQFKNSAGLVAKNKLIETINSDYILVRAHMLDDDNDTLIVEYFLLYIVQSSKTQPNPKQIKE
;
A
#
# COMPACT_ATOMS: atom_id res chain seq x y z
N MET A 1 0.22 27.17 11.51
CA MET A 1 -0.47 27.11 10.20
C MET A 1 -1.14 25.75 10.07
N LEU A 2 -2.41 25.60 10.43
CA LEU A 2 -3.18 24.34 10.34
C LEU A 2 -4.57 24.63 9.76
N SER A 3 -4.66 25.24 8.57
CA SER A 3 -5.93 25.75 8.05
C SER A 3 -6.35 25.22 6.67
N LYS A 4 -5.84 24.06 6.23
CA LYS A 4 -6.40 23.34 5.06
C LYS A 4 -6.29 21.83 5.21
N ILE A 5 -7.04 21.24 6.13
CA ILE A 5 -7.50 19.84 5.94
C ILE A 5 -8.84 19.96 5.21
N SER A 6 -8.81 20.38 3.94
CA SER A 6 -9.99 20.37 3.10
C SER A 6 -10.25 18.94 2.69
N ASN A 7 -11.30 18.33 3.27
CA ASN A 7 -11.93 17.05 2.91
C ASN A 7 -10.97 15.96 2.42
N LEU A 8 -10.60 15.02 3.32
CA LEU A 8 -10.13 13.70 2.90
C LEU A 8 -11.18 13.10 1.97
N SER A 9 -10.93 13.14 0.67
CA SER A 9 -11.83 12.60 -0.34
C SER A 9 -11.51 11.12 -0.53
N ILE A 10 -12.52 10.27 -0.33
CA ILE A 10 -12.47 8.89 -0.80
C ILE A 10 -12.30 8.95 -2.33
N LEU A 11 -11.23 8.34 -2.85
CA LEU A 11 -11.00 8.26 -4.29
C LEU A 11 -12.02 7.30 -4.92
N ALA A 12 -12.62 7.70 -6.04
CA ALA A 12 -13.28 6.75 -6.91
C ALA A 12 -12.26 5.81 -7.56
N GLU A 13 -12.70 4.65 -8.02
CA GLU A 13 -11.83 3.59 -8.53
C GLU A 13 -11.00 4.02 -9.75
N ASP A 14 -11.58 4.84 -10.62
CA ASP A 14 -10.96 5.40 -11.81
C ASP A 14 -10.03 6.59 -11.51
N GLU A 15 -10.02 7.07 -10.27
CA GLU A 15 -9.14 8.14 -9.82
C GLU A 15 -7.87 7.62 -9.15
N VAL A 16 -7.77 6.31 -8.88
CA VAL A 16 -6.62 5.73 -8.17
C VAL A 16 -5.41 5.64 -9.11
N ASN A 17 -4.46 6.55 -8.93
CA ASN A 17 -3.17 6.57 -9.62
C ASN A 17 -2.05 7.02 -8.66
N PRO A 18 -0.76 6.83 -9.01
CA PRO A 18 0.36 7.19 -8.15
C PRO A 18 0.33 8.63 -7.60
N LYS A 19 -0.10 9.61 -8.42
CA LYS A 19 -0.15 11.03 -7.99
C LYS A 19 -1.25 11.26 -6.97
N LYS A 20 -2.43 10.67 -7.16
CA LYS A 20 -3.56 10.79 -6.23
C LYS A 20 -3.30 10.11 -4.89
N VAL A 21 -2.63 8.96 -4.93
CA VAL A 21 -2.19 8.29 -3.68
C VAL A 21 -1.12 9.12 -2.97
N MET A 22 -0.19 9.75 -3.70
CA MET A 22 0.78 10.69 -3.12
C MET A 22 0.08 11.87 -2.43
N GLU A 23 -0.92 12.48 -3.07
CA GLU A 23 -1.72 13.57 -2.49
C GLU A 23 -2.41 13.12 -1.19
N LEU A 24 -2.98 11.91 -1.15
CA LEU A 24 -3.57 11.35 0.07
C LEU A 24 -2.54 11.16 1.20
N CYS A 25 -1.35 10.64 0.89
CA CYS A 25 -0.27 10.50 1.87
C CYS A 25 0.10 11.87 2.47
N GLN A 26 0.27 12.89 1.62
CA GLN A 26 0.61 14.25 2.07
C GLN A 26 -0.50 14.86 2.93
N GLN A 27 -1.77 14.63 2.58
CA GLN A 27 -2.92 15.05 3.40
C GLN A 27 -2.99 14.33 4.75
N ALA A 28 -2.49 13.09 4.81
CA ALA A 28 -2.33 12.32 6.02
C ALA A 28 -1.05 12.66 6.81
N PHE A 29 -0.34 13.73 6.44
CA PHE A 29 0.92 14.17 7.05
C PHE A 29 2.06 13.15 6.91
N ILE A 30 2.04 12.36 5.84
CA ILE A 30 3.09 11.40 5.50
C ILE A 30 3.97 12.02 4.43
N ASP A 31 5.24 12.22 4.77
CA ASP A 31 6.25 12.65 3.80
C ASP A 31 6.52 11.52 2.80
N VAL A 32 6.34 11.84 1.52
CA VAL A 32 6.44 10.89 0.41
C VAL A 32 7.23 11.50 -0.74
N LYS A 33 8.13 10.72 -1.32
CA LYS A 33 8.93 11.10 -2.49
C LYS A 33 8.48 10.28 -3.70
N PHE A 34 8.22 10.95 -4.81
CA PHE A 34 7.90 10.31 -6.09
C PHE A 34 9.19 9.97 -6.83
N THR A 35 9.36 8.72 -7.28
CA THR A 35 10.50 8.30 -8.08
C THR A 35 10.18 8.37 -9.58
N ASN A 36 11.21 8.26 -10.42
CA ASN A 36 11.05 8.25 -11.88
C ASN A 36 10.24 7.03 -12.38
N ASP A 37 10.21 5.95 -11.60
CA ASP A 37 9.53 4.69 -11.93
C ASP A 37 8.09 4.63 -11.39
N ALA A 38 7.51 5.79 -11.08
CA ALA A 38 6.18 5.92 -10.50
C ALA A 38 5.98 5.23 -9.13
N LEU A 39 7.09 5.03 -8.39
CA LEU A 39 7.04 4.53 -7.02
C LEU A 39 6.97 5.69 -6.03
N LEU A 40 6.30 5.44 -4.91
CA LEU A 40 6.22 6.35 -3.78
C LEU A 40 7.11 5.84 -2.66
N VAL A 41 8.14 6.60 -2.29
CA VAL A 41 9.04 6.26 -1.18
C VAL A 41 8.63 7.02 0.06
N ILE A 42 8.41 6.30 1.15
CA ILE A 42 8.01 6.82 2.45
C ILE A 42 9.11 6.48 3.46
N GLU A 43 9.55 7.46 4.25
CA GLU A 43 10.56 7.27 5.29
C GLU A 43 10.01 7.79 6.63
N ILE A 44 9.73 6.88 7.57
CA ILE A 44 9.15 7.21 8.88
C ILE A 44 10.01 6.58 9.97
N ASN A 45 10.69 7.39 10.79
CA ASN A 45 11.43 6.91 11.97
C ASN A 45 12.33 5.68 11.69
N LYS A 46 13.11 5.73 10.60
CA LYS A 46 13.99 4.65 10.08
C LYS A 46 13.30 3.48 9.37
N LEU A 47 11.97 3.48 9.28
CA LEU A 47 11.25 2.56 8.41
C LEU A 47 11.26 3.11 6.99
N HIS A 48 11.77 2.31 6.06
CA HIS A 48 11.69 2.59 4.63
C HIS A 48 10.55 1.77 4.04
N CYS A 49 9.62 2.48 3.39
CA CYS A 49 8.51 1.90 2.69
C CYS A 49 8.50 2.34 1.23
N ILE A 50 8.10 1.42 0.35
CA ILE A 50 7.88 1.65 -1.06
C ILE A 50 6.41 1.33 -1.33
N LEU A 51 5.69 2.27 -1.92
CA LEU A 51 4.31 2.09 -2.35
C LEU A 51 4.25 2.14 -3.87
N GLU A 52 3.65 1.12 -4.45
CA GLU A 52 3.42 0.95 -5.88
C GLU A 52 1.92 0.90 -6.14
N VAL A 53 1.46 1.61 -7.17
CA VAL A 53 0.05 1.61 -7.59
C VAL A 53 -0.01 0.97 -8.98
N ASP A 54 -0.67 -0.19 -9.07
CA ASP A 54 -0.99 -0.84 -10.34
C ASP A 54 -2.46 -0.53 -10.69
N GLU A 55 -2.64 0.48 -11.54
CA GLU A 55 -3.95 0.95 -12.01
C GLU A 55 -4.68 -0.15 -12.81
N ASN A 56 -3.94 -0.97 -13.55
CA ASN A 56 -4.54 -2.00 -14.41
C ASN A 56 -5.08 -3.17 -13.60
N ARG A 57 -4.34 -3.59 -12.56
CA ARG A 57 -4.73 -4.69 -11.68
C ARG A 57 -5.59 -4.23 -10.50
N LYS A 58 -5.88 -2.92 -10.41
CA LYS A 58 -6.66 -2.30 -9.33
C LYS A 58 -6.09 -2.62 -7.94
N PHE A 59 -4.79 -2.38 -7.83
CA PHE A 59 -3.99 -2.91 -6.75
C PHE A 59 -2.98 -1.87 -6.23
N ILE A 60 -2.79 -1.83 -4.92
CA ILE A 60 -1.75 -1.06 -4.25
C ILE A 60 -0.86 -2.02 -3.48
N LYS A 61 0.45 -1.98 -3.78
CA LYS A 61 1.47 -2.69 -3.02
C LYS A 61 2.12 -1.74 -2.04
N LEU A 62 2.30 -2.17 -0.81
CA LEU A 62 3.16 -1.51 0.17
C LEU A 62 4.27 -2.48 0.58
N ALA A 63 5.51 -2.19 0.23
CA ALA A 63 6.67 -2.93 0.68
C ALA A 63 7.34 -2.20 1.83
N ALA A 64 7.54 -2.86 2.96
CA ALA A 64 8.33 -2.38 4.09
C ALA A 64 9.68 -3.11 4.11
N LEU A 65 10.76 -2.35 4.24
CA LEU A 65 12.13 -2.87 4.23
C LEU A 65 12.68 -2.87 5.65
N PHE A 66 13.25 -4.00 6.07
CA PHE A 66 13.89 -4.19 7.36
C PHE A 66 15.27 -4.78 7.17
N GLN A 67 16.21 -4.36 8.02
CA GLN A 67 17.54 -4.96 8.09
C GLN A 67 17.55 -6.03 9.20
N PHE A 68 18.00 -7.23 8.84
CA PHE A 68 18.32 -8.24 9.83
C PHE A 68 19.52 -7.80 10.66
N LYS A 69 19.60 -8.29 11.89
CA LYS A 69 20.83 -8.14 12.68
C LYS A 69 21.91 -9.02 12.06
N ASN A 70 23.15 -8.52 11.99
CA ASN A 70 24.31 -9.26 11.46
C ASN A 70 24.56 -10.60 12.18
N SER A 71 24.04 -10.79 13.40
CA SER A 71 24.14 -12.04 14.16
C SER A 71 23.06 -13.07 13.80
N ALA A 72 22.06 -12.72 12.99
CA ALA A 72 20.99 -13.65 12.60
C ALA A 72 21.50 -14.65 11.56
N GLY A 73 21.52 -15.93 11.93
CA GLY A 73 21.85 -17.00 10.99
C GLY A 73 20.76 -17.19 9.93
N LEU A 74 21.16 -17.64 8.74
CA LEU A 74 20.27 -17.85 7.58
C LEU A 74 19.04 -18.72 7.90
N VAL A 75 19.22 -19.79 8.69
CA VAL A 75 18.13 -20.68 9.10
C VAL A 75 17.06 -19.94 9.89
N ALA A 76 17.46 -19.04 10.81
CA ALA A 76 16.52 -18.26 11.61
C ALA A 76 15.78 -17.23 10.74
N LYS A 77 16.46 -16.60 9.78
CA LYS A 77 15.87 -15.67 8.80
C LYS A 77 14.80 -16.38 7.96
N ASN A 78 15.14 -17.53 7.37
CA ASN A 78 14.21 -18.31 6.56
C ASN A 78 12.99 -18.76 7.36
N LYS A 79 13.19 -19.23 8.60
CA LYS A 79 12.08 -19.62 9.48
C LYS A 79 11.14 -18.45 9.77
N LEU A 80 11.67 -17.25 10.00
CA LEU A 80 10.85 -16.05 10.17
C LEU A 80 10.02 -15.76 8.91
N ILE A 81 10.64 -15.80 7.74
CA ILE A 81 9.98 -15.56 6.44
C ILE A 81 8.85 -16.55 6.21
N GLU A 82 9.11 -17.84 6.43
CA GLU A 82 8.10 -18.90 6.35
C GLU A 82 6.94 -18.63 7.31
N THR A 83 7.23 -18.23 8.55
CA THR A 83 6.21 -17.93 9.57
C THR A 83 5.35 -16.73 9.15
N ILE A 84 5.95 -15.66 8.63
CA ILE A 84 5.18 -14.50 8.14
C ILE A 84 4.29 -14.92 6.96
N ASN A 85 4.81 -15.72 6.04
CA ASN A 85 4.08 -16.18 4.87
C ASN A 85 2.95 -17.17 5.21
N SER A 86 3.08 -17.95 6.29
CA SER A 86 2.03 -18.87 6.74
C SER A 86 0.93 -18.18 7.53
N ASP A 87 1.31 -17.20 8.37
CA ASP A 87 0.40 -16.67 9.38
C ASP A 87 -0.40 -15.46 8.88
N TYR A 88 0.05 -14.80 7.80
CA TYR A 88 -0.57 -13.58 7.27
C TYR A 88 -1.01 -13.73 5.80
N ILE A 89 -2.32 -13.62 5.57
CA ILE A 89 -2.97 -13.96 4.28
C ILE A 89 -2.63 -12.98 3.14
N LEU A 90 -2.50 -11.68 3.44
CA LEU A 90 -2.25 -10.62 2.44
C LEU A 90 -0.82 -10.07 2.51
N VAL A 91 0.08 -10.85 3.10
CA VAL A 91 1.47 -10.47 3.29
C VAL A 91 2.37 -11.45 2.56
N ARG A 92 3.43 -10.94 1.96
CA ARG A 92 4.54 -11.74 1.46
C ARG A 92 5.85 -11.21 2.01
N ALA A 93 6.59 -12.07 2.70
CA ALA A 93 7.94 -11.81 3.15
C ALA A 93 8.94 -12.55 2.25
N HIS A 94 10.04 -11.89 1.93
CA HIS A 94 11.19 -12.49 1.23
C HIS A 94 12.47 -11.70 1.53
N MET A 95 13.63 -12.30 1.25
CA MET A 95 14.91 -11.57 1.24
C MET A 95 15.16 -10.98 -0.13
N LEU A 96 15.93 -9.90 -0.20
CA LEU A 96 16.38 -9.35 -1.48
C LEU A 96 17.38 -10.34 -2.12
N ASP A 97 17.22 -10.64 -3.41
CA ASP A 97 17.97 -11.71 -4.08
C ASP A 97 19.50 -11.55 -4.00
N ASP A 98 19.98 -10.31 -4.06
CA ASP A 98 21.41 -9.97 -3.96
C ASP A 98 21.86 -9.63 -2.52
N ASP A 99 20.94 -9.61 -1.55
CA ASP A 99 21.21 -9.24 -0.16
C ASP A 99 20.34 -10.01 0.85
N ASN A 100 20.97 -11.03 1.45
CA ASN A 100 20.36 -11.87 2.49
C ASN A 100 20.19 -11.16 3.85
N ASP A 101 20.59 -9.90 4.01
CA ASP A 101 20.39 -9.10 5.22
C ASP A 101 19.18 -8.17 5.14
N THR A 102 18.59 -7.98 3.96
CA THR A 102 17.37 -7.19 3.78
C THR A 102 16.13 -8.07 3.72
N LEU A 103 15.22 -7.89 4.68
CA LEU A 103 13.86 -8.43 4.65
C LEU A 103 12.92 -7.44 3.99
N ILE A 104 12.18 -7.91 2.99
CA ILE A 104 11.09 -7.18 2.35
C ILE A 104 9.78 -7.81 2.81
N VAL A 105 8.86 -6.99 3.31
CA VAL A 105 7.50 -7.39 3.68
C VAL A 105 6.51 -6.62 2.83
N GLU A 106 5.88 -7.29 1.88
CA GLU A 106 4.91 -6.74 0.95
C GLU A 106 3.49 -6.98 1.46
N TYR A 107 2.69 -5.91 1.43
CA TYR A 107 1.27 -5.91 1.75
C TYR A 107 0.48 -5.61 0.49
N PHE A 108 -0.52 -6.45 0.26
CA PHE A 108 -1.32 -6.42 -0.96
C PHE A 108 -2.72 -5.88 -0.66
N LEU A 109 -3.04 -4.71 -1.21
CA LEU A 109 -4.36 -4.07 -1.07
C LEU A 109 -5.07 -4.00 -2.43
N LEU A 110 -6.18 -4.69 -2.55
CA LEU A 110 -7.11 -4.53 -3.68
C LEU A 110 -8.08 -3.40 -3.37
N TYR A 111 -8.35 -2.53 -4.34
CA TYR A 111 -9.43 -1.57 -4.26
C TYR A 111 -10.56 -1.99 -5.21
N ILE A 112 -11.71 -2.32 -4.64
CA ILE A 112 -12.92 -2.75 -5.35
C ILE A 112 -14.09 -1.90 -4.90
N VAL A 113 -14.90 -1.45 -5.85
CA VAL A 113 -16.09 -0.65 -5.58
C VAL A 113 -17.15 -1.52 -4.88
N GLN A 114 -17.63 -1.08 -3.71
CA GLN A 114 -18.98 -1.47 -3.31
C GLN A 114 -19.94 -0.80 -4.28
N SER A 115 -20.50 -1.56 -5.21
CA SER A 115 -21.57 -1.06 -6.08
C SER A 115 -22.73 -0.70 -5.15
N SER A 116 -22.91 0.60 -4.90
CA SER A 116 -24.13 1.09 -4.31
C SER A 116 -25.24 0.69 -5.28
N LYS A 117 -25.98 -0.37 -4.94
CA LYS A 117 -27.18 -0.76 -5.67
C LYS A 117 -28.04 0.49 -5.76
N THR A 118 -28.15 1.06 -6.95
CA THR A 118 -29.13 2.08 -7.28
C THR A 118 -30.48 1.52 -6.85
N GLN A 119 -31.06 2.08 -5.78
CA GLN A 119 -32.45 1.78 -5.46
C GLN A 119 -33.27 2.20 -6.69
N PRO A 120 -34.11 1.32 -7.27
CA PRO A 120 -34.97 1.71 -8.36
C PRO A 120 -35.89 2.82 -7.86
N ASN A 121 -35.87 3.95 -8.57
CA ASN A 121 -36.66 5.14 -8.26
C ASN A 121 -38.15 4.75 -8.24
N PRO A 122 -38.83 4.72 -7.07
CA PRO A 122 -40.22 4.33 -7.04
C PRO A 122 -41.05 5.55 -7.46
N LYS A 123 -41.84 5.36 -8.52
CA LYS A 123 -42.94 6.21 -9.03
C LYS A 123 -42.61 7.09 -10.23
N GLN A 124 -42.73 6.49 -11.41
CA GLN A 124 -43.66 7.01 -12.42
C GLN A 124 -44.56 5.87 -12.90
N ILE A 125 -45.60 5.58 -12.12
CA ILE A 125 -46.81 4.95 -12.66
C ILE A 125 -47.79 6.11 -12.78
N LYS A 126 -47.92 6.64 -14.00
CA LYS A 126 -49.06 7.48 -14.38
C LYS A 126 -50.07 6.54 -15.02
N GLU A 127 -51.23 6.39 -14.38
CA GLU A 127 -52.49 6.09 -15.07
C GLU A 127 -53.25 7.40 -15.25
#